data_AF-A0A918PVJ3-F1
#
_entry.id   AF-A0A918PVJ3-F1
#
_cell.length_a   1.000
_cell.length_b   1.000
_cell.length_c   1.000
_cell.angle_alpha   90.00
_cell.angle_beta   90.00
_cell.angle_gamma   90.00
#
_symmetry.space_group_name_H-M   'P 1'
#
loop_
_entity.id
_entity.type
_entity.pdbx_description
1 polymer ?
#
loop_
_entity_poly.entity_id
_entity_poly.type
_entity_poly.pdbx_seq_one_letter_code
_entity_poly.pdbx_strand_id
1 'polypeptide(L)'
;MATSGGFSNPCPDQPMTHAAVVALRDAGLLREECTYVVSDWTQGTTLPGPNLVELHAVAGNRLSMEAKVTTPSDQVAWVGQYDIDQGAVGTMQELRDNLGNVVRDAGDGVSVGAFPWGAANFTNNRITDSALTGWPAMTGTVNNNLIDRAAVDLSGAWTEFSGNVIQAAAAASAGPTVTLAGGSGARSFTGNTVRDGAGYRDNAGGTGTRTITDNEIVDGFFIDIQATTSGAIVFDGNRFHGAAVGTSLANSGPGARTIIRSIIQSANNSGFSGLGFSSGAAVTFTGAIFQGGRVQQGGPATLATLSITNSIIGCVINQPSTATGGSVGISGSHLYATNTAITQNGPGGISISNSLVGANIANSIGTARTLAIVASTIGVGQISQNRSASAGTGTDTIQNTRTEGGAVALVLAGTVDPGMNQLIMDRCNLSSGHTVSLTDPAGATILQRTEINSGATVTGTGTGAVINCRFSAGCTVALGSFSHTSLVIEGAFNKGLTASNTNRLCNKGFDDTI
;
A
#
# COMPACT_ATOMS: atom_id res chain seq x y z
N MET A 1 -78.16 43.88 28.17
CA MET A 1 -76.74 44.10 28.50
C MET A 1 -75.94 43.10 27.67
N ALA A 2 -75.00 43.55 26.85
CA ALA A 2 -74.06 42.62 26.22
C ALA A 2 -72.96 42.32 27.24
N THR A 3 -72.96 41.12 27.81
CA THR A 3 -71.89 40.67 28.70
C THR A 3 -70.64 40.40 27.86
N SER A 4 -69.76 41.39 27.75
CA SER A 4 -68.42 41.27 27.16
C SER A 4 -67.47 40.47 28.07
N GLY A 5 -67.93 39.30 28.51
CA GLY A 5 -67.08 38.28 29.11
C GLY A 5 -66.19 37.73 28.00
N GLY A 6 -64.98 38.27 27.90
CA GLY A 6 -63.95 37.77 27.00
C GLY A 6 -63.46 36.40 27.47
N PHE A 7 -64.27 35.37 27.24
CA PHE A 7 -63.89 33.98 27.46
C PHE A 7 -62.82 33.62 26.42
N SER A 8 -61.56 33.78 26.80
CA SER A 8 -60.41 33.21 26.10
C SER A 8 -60.53 31.69 26.16
N ASN A 9 -61.24 31.13 25.18
CA ASN A 9 -61.44 29.69 25.03
C ASN A 9 -60.05 29.03 24.93
N PRO A 10 -59.60 28.22 25.91
CA PRO A 10 -58.21 27.78 25.97
C PRO A 10 -57.85 26.84 24.80
N CYS A 11 -56.55 26.63 24.59
CA CYS A 11 -56.08 25.53 23.75
C CYS A 11 -56.47 24.17 24.38
N PRO A 12 -56.59 23.08 23.60
CA PRO A 12 -56.84 21.75 24.12
C PRO A 12 -55.72 21.27 25.07
N ASP A 13 -56.08 20.42 26.03
CA ASP A 13 -55.13 19.77 26.95
C ASP A 13 -54.14 18.86 26.19
N GLN A 14 -52.92 18.70 26.72
CA GLN A 14 -51.81 17.97 26.11
C GLN A 14 -51.11 17.04 27.13
N PRO A 15 -50.40 15.99 26.69
CA PRO A 15 -50.31 15.46 25.32
C PRO A 15 -51.51 14.59 24.93
N MET A 16 -51.62 14.20 23.66
CA MET A 16 -52.74 13.40 23.14
C MET A 16 -52.30 12.36 22.09
N THR A 17 -53.20 11.45 21.74
CA THR A 17 -52.96 10.39 20.74
C THR A 17 -53.21 10.86 19.31
N HIS A 18 -52.56 10.21 18.34
CA HIS A 18 -52.72 10.44 16.90
C HIS A 18 -54.18 10.60 16.45
N ALA A 19 -55.03 9.62 16.76
CA ALA A 19 -56.44 9.61 16.32
C ALA A 19 -57.28 10.76 16.91
N ALA A 20 -56.90 11.31 18.07
CA ALA A 20 -57.58 12.47 18.67
C ALA A 20 -57.26 13.77 17.91
N VAL A 21 -56.00 13.94 17.48
CA VAL A 21 -55.57 15.06 16.63
C VAL A 21 -56.31 15.03 15.29
N VAL A 22 -56.44 13.84 14.68
CA VAL A 22 -57.17 13.64 13.41
C VAL A 22 -58.66 13.96 13.56
N ALA A 23 -59.34 13.50 14.61
CA ALA A 23 -60.76 13.80 14.81
C ALA A 23 -61.04 15.31 14.98
N LEU A 24 -60.15 16.06 15.62
CA LEU A 24 -60.22 17.53 15.72
C LEU A 24 -60.05 18.21 14.35
N ARG A 25 -59.13 17.70 13.53
CA ARG A 25 -58.89 18.17 12.16
C ARG A 25 -60.09 17.95 11.25
N ASP A 26 -60.63 16.75 11.24
CA ASP A 26 -61.67 16.34 10.30
C ASP A 26 -63.03 16.97 10.62
N ALA A 27 -63.26 17.34 11.90
CA ALA A 27 -64.38 18.17 12.32
C ALA A 27 -64.19 19.69 12.03
N GLY A 28 -62.98 20.11 11.61
CA GLY A 28 -62.65 21.51 11.30
C GLY A 28 -62.41 22.40 12.53
N LEU A 29 -61.86 21.83 13.63
CA LEU A 29 -61.79 22.46 14.95
C LEU A 29 -60.36 22.76 15.46
N LEU A 30 -59.33 22.65 14.60
CA LEU A 30 -57.95 23.07 14.95
C LEU A 30 -57.83 24.60 15.06
N ARG A 31 -56.76 25.08 15.69
CA ARG A 31 -56.45 26.51 15.83
C ARG A 31 -54.98 26.82 15.64
N GLU A 32 -54.72 27.91 14.94
CA GLU A 32 -53.39 28.31 14.46
C GLU A 32 -52.50 28.89 15.59
N GLU A 33 -53.10 29.37 16.69
CA GLU A 33 -52.37 29.84 17.88
C GLU A 33 -51.93 28.71 18.84
N CYS A 34 -52.32 27.45 18.58
CA CYS A 34 -52.06 26.31 19.47
C CYS A 34 -51.04 25.32 18.89
N THR A 35 -50.19 24.79 19.77
CA THR A 35 -49.36 23.59 19.51
C THR A 35 -50.19 22.31 19.72
N TYR A 36 -49.78 21.22 19.09
CA TYR A 36 -50.31 19.87 19.29
C TYR A 36 -49.15 18.89 19.53
N VAL A 37 -49.29 17.98 20.50
CA VAL A 37 -48.23 17.02 20.87
C VAL A 37 -48.78 15.59 20.83
N VAL A 38 -48.20 14.79 19.94
CA VAL A 38 -48.49 13.35 19.77
C VAL A 38 -47.54 12.54 20.66
N SER A 39 -48.05 11.57 21.41
CA SER A 39 -47.26 10.80 22.40
C SER A 39 -47.12 9.29 22.15
N ASP A 40 -47.70 8.77 21.05
CA ASP A 40 -47.75 7.35 20.70
C ASP A 40 -46.82 6.94 19.53
N TRP A 41 -45.85 7.79 19.16
CA TRP A 41 -44.93 7.54 18.03
C TRP A 41 -43.67 6.71 18.41
N THR A 42 -43.29 5.76 17.54
CA THR A 42 -42.09 4.90 17.64
C THR A 42 -41.58 4.50 16.25
N GLN A 43 -40.27 4.29 16.08
CA GLN A 43 -39.67 3.94 14.79
C GLN A 43 -38.31 3.22 14.94
N GLY A 44 -38.04 2.21 14.10
CA GLY A 44 -36.74 1.49 14.08
C GLY A 44 -36.47 0.59 15.29
N THR A 45 -35.24 0.05 15.38
CA THR A 45 -34.82 -0.83 16.49
C THR A 45 -34.12 -0.09 17.63
N THR A 46 -33.82 1.21 17.47
CA THR A 46 -33.00 1.99 18.42
C THR A 46 -33.55 3.36 18.81
N LEU A 47 -34.79 3.71 18.41
CA LEU A 47 -35.61 4.69 19.12
C LEU A 47 -36.75 4.01 19.91
N PRO A 48 -36.43 3.19 20.94
CA PRO A 48 -37.44 2.63 21.82
C PRO A 48 -38.13 3.78 22.56
N GLY A 49 -39.41 3.98 22.26
CA GLY A 49 -40.21 5.08 22.81
C GLY A 49 -40.63 4.91 24.28
N PRO A 50 -41.56 5.74 24.78
CA PRO A 50 -42.41 6.65 24.01
C PRO A 50 -41.68 7.91 23.55
N ASN A 51 -41.78 8.22 22.25
CA ASN A 51 -41.28 9.47 21.67
C ASN A 51 -42.44 10.46 21.55
N LEU A 52 -42.16 11.76 21.71
CA LEU A 52 -43.13 12.84 21.53
C LEU A 52 -42.83 13.61 20.25
N VAL A 53 -43.87 13.99 19.51
CA VAL A 53 -43.75 14.81 18.29
C VAL A 53 -44.62 16.06 18.43
N GLU A 54 -43.99 17.23 18.32
CA GLU A 54 -44.63 18.55 18.44
C GLU A 54 -44.92 19.14 17.04
N LEU A 55 -46.17 19.55 16.83
CA LEU A 55 -46.71 20.07 15.57
C LEU A 55 -47.52 21.36 15.77
N HIS A 56 -47.65 22.16 14.70
CA HIS A 56 -48.44 23.38 14.66
C HIS A 56 -49.53 23.32 13.58
N ALA A 57 -50.68 23.95 13.82
CA ALA A 57 -51.79 24.03 12.86
C ALA A 57 -51.68 25.23 11.91
N VAL A 58 -52.21 25.07 10.70
CA VAL A 58 -52.12 26.03 9.58
C VAL A 58 -53.44 26.19 8.81
N ALA A 59 -54.53 25.66 9.38
CA ALA A 59 -55.95 25.96 9.15
C ALA A 59 -56.77 25.13 10.16
N GLY A 60 -58.06 25.42 10.32
CA GLY A 60 -58.97 24.63 11.17
C GLY A 60 -59.05 23.13 10.85
N ASN A 61 -58.60 22.71 9.66
CA ASN A 61 -58.51 21.32 9.22
C ASN A 61 -57.11 20.95 8.64
N ARG A 62 -56.00 21.59 9.06
CA ARG A 62 -54.66 21.31 8.50
C ARG A 62 -53.49 21.58 9.47
N LEU A 63 -52.43 20.77 9.37
CA LEU A 63 -51.20 20.82 10.19
C LEU A 63 -49.94 21.07 9.33
N SER A 64 -48.81 21.41 9.98
CA SER A 64 -47.47 21.53 9.39
C SER A 64 -46.74 20.17 9.30
N MET A 65 -45.69 20.10 8.46
CA MET A 65 -44.79 18.94 8.31
C MET A 65 -43.40 19.12 8.94
N GLU A 66 -43.00 20.36 9.28
CA GLU A 66 -41.82 20.57 10.11
C GLU A 66 -42.15 20.16 11.55
N ALA A 67 -41.34 19.27 12.11
CA ALA A 67 -41.58 18.68 13.42
C ALA A 67 -40.35 18.77 14.32
N LYS A 68 -40.64 18.89 15.61
CA LYS A 68 -39.68 18.75 16.70
C LYS A 68 -39.90 17.38 17.36
N VAL A 69 -38.81 16.64 17.53
CA VAL A 69 -38.85 15.22 17.90
C VAL A 69 -38.16 15.00 19.23
N THR A 70 -38.93 14.90 20.32
CA THR A 70 -38.39 14.61 21.65
C THR A 70 -38.41 13.10 21.87
N THR A 71 -37.25 12.47 21.85
CA THR A 71 -37.11 11.02 22.06
C THR A 71 -36.71 10.72 23.51
N PRO A 72 -36.89 9.51 24.06
CA PRO A 72 -36.24 9.14 25.32
C PRO A 72 -34.71 9.21 25.24
N SER A 73 -34.16 9.21 24.03
CA SER A 73 -32.73 9.36 23.73
C SER A 73 -32.24 10.82 23.77
N ASP A 74 -33.11 11.84 23.72
CA ASP A 74 -32.71 13.26 23.83
C ASP A 74 -33.81 14.19 24.37
N GLN A 75 -33.43 15.07 25.31
CA GLN A 75 -34.29 16.13 25.84
C GLN A 75 -34.38 17.34 24.89
N VAL A 76 -33.45 17.48 23.95
CA VAL A 76 -33.53 18.44 22.84
C VAL A 76 -34.36 17.83 21.74
N ALA A 77 -35.46 18.49 21.38
CA ALA A 77 -36.29 18.03 20.29
C ALA A 77 -35.56 18.21 18.94
N TRP A 78 -35.28 17.10 18.26
CA TRP A 78 -34.56 17.10 16.98
C TRP A 78 -35.39 17.70 15.84
N VAL A 79 -34.73 18.19 14.79
CA VAL A 79 -35.37 18.91 13.68
C VAL A 79 -35.65 17.94 12.53
N GLY A 80 -36.90 17.52 12.41
CA GLY A 80 -37.31 16.51 11.45
C GLY A 80 -38.43 16.96 10.51
N GLN A 81 -38.62 16.17 9.46
CA GLN A 81 -39.80 16.26 8.60
C GLN A 81 -40.68 15.04 8.88
N TYR A 82 -41.90 15.28 9.34
CA TYR A 82 -42.84 14.27 9.85
C TYR A 82 -44.19 14.38 9.15
N ASP A 83 -44.76 13.23 8.80
CA ASP A 83 -46.08 13.15 8.17
C ASP A 83 -47.05 12.43 9.12
N ILE A 84 -48.20 13.07 9.38
CA ILE A 84 -49.23 12.59 10.30
C ILE A 84 -50.29 11.71 9.62
N ASP A 85 -50.56 11.86 8.32
CA ASP A 85 -51.49 10.96 7.62
C ASP A 85 -50.79 9.66 7.17
N GLN A 86 -49.45 9.61 7.28
CA GLN A 86 -48.63 8.49 6.86
C GLN A 86 -48.44 7.43 7.98
N GLY A 87 -49.31 6.42 7.97
CA GLY A 87 -49.25 5.27 8.89
C GLY A 87 -50.18 5.41 10.09
N ALA A 88 -50.17 4.44 10.99
CA ALA A 88 -51.08 4.41 12.14
C ALA A 88 -50.72 5.41 13.27
N VAL A 89 -49.48 5.93 13.28
CA VAL A 89 -48.94 6.85 14.29
C VAL A 89 -47.96 7.90 13.70
N GLY A 90 -48.01 8.13 12.39
CA GLY A 90 -47.09 9.02 11.65
C GLY A 90 -45.65 8.48 11.47
N THR A 91 -44.85 9.17 10.63
CA THR A 91 -43.52 8.70 10.17
C THR A 91 -42.48 9.83 10.10
N MET A 92 -41.23 9.56 10.51
CA MET A 92 -40.10 10.51 10.46
C MET A 92 -39.22 10.31 9.22
N GLN A 93 -39.23 11.27 8.29
CA GLN A 93 -38.68 11.11 6.93
C GLN A 93 -37.25 11.66 6.74
N GLU A 94 -36.89 12.73 7.45
CA GLU A 94 -35.53 13.25 7.53
C GLU A 94 -35.33 13.62 8.99
N LEU A 95 -34.33 13.06 9.65
CA LEU A 95 -34.00 13.47 11.01
C LEU A 95 -32.63 14.13 10.98
N ARG A 96 -32.63 15.47 10.85
CA ARG A 96 -31.50 16.22 11.40
C ARG A 96 -31.70 16.22 12.89
N ASP A 97 -31.13 15.19 13.52
CA ASP A 97 -30.71 15.38 14.89
C ASP A 97 -29.79 16.62 15.01
N ASN A 98 -29.53 16.97 16.25
CA ASN A 98 -28.62 18.03 16.62
C ASN A 98 -27.14 17.77 16.30
N LEU A 99 -26.76 16.56 15.84
CA LEU A 99 -25.38 16.15 15.63
C LEU A 99 -24.84 16.53 14.24
N GLY A 100 -25.62 17.27 13.43
CA GLY A 100 -25.28 17.56 12.03
C GLY A 100 -25.49 16.34 11.13
N ASN A 101 -26.11 15.29 11.67
CA ASN A 101 -26.31 14.03 11.00
C ASN A 101 -27.39 14.18 9.93
N VAL A 102 -26.97 14.61 8.76
CA VAL A 102 -27.81 14.52 7.57
C VAL A 102 -27.84 13.05 7.10
N VAL A 103 -28.12 12.09 8.00
CA VAL A 103 -29.05 11.03 7.61
C VAL A 103 -30.44 11.72 7.65
N ARG A 104 -30.96 12.33 6.59
CA ARG A 104 -30.91 11.87 5.17
C ARG A 104 -30.60 10.39 4.96
N ASP A 105 -31.14 9.57 5.84
CA ASP A 105 -32.30 8.84 5.39
C ASP A 105 -33.37 9.87 5.08
N ALA A 106 -33.83 9.89 3.83
CA ALA A 106 -34.84 10.81 3.33
C ALA A 106 -36.13 10.04 3.03
N GLY A 107 -36.36 8.94 3.76
CA GLY A 107 -37.23 7.82 3.34
C GLY A 107 -38.09 7.25 4.46
N ASP A 108 -38.12 5.91 4.57
CA ASP A 108 -38.90 5.16 5.58
C ASP A 108 -38.45 5.45 7.02
N GLY A 109 -37.24 5.96 7.12
CA GLY A 109 -36.62 6.31 8.35
C GLY A 109 -36.08 5.07 9.10
N VAL A 110 -35.49 4.12 8.38
CA VAL A 110 -34.86 2.89 8.92
C VAL A 110 -33.35 2.83 8.67
N SER A 111 -32.80 3.62 7.73
CA SER A 111 -31.47 4.17 8.02
C SER A 111 -31.61 5.07 9.24
N VAL A 112 -32.52 6.05 9.32
CA VAL A 112 -32.88 6.74 10.59
C VAL A 112 -33.04 5.75 11.78
N GLY A 113 -33.63 4.57 11.60
CA GLY A 113 -33.74 3.54 12.65
C GLY A 113 -32.55 2.58 12.86
N ALA A 114 -31.48 2.61 12.04
CA ALA A 114 -30.35 1.65 12.04
C ALA A 114 -28.99 2.14 11.45
N PHE A 115 -28.87 3.34 10.86
CA PHE A 115 -28.19 4.43 11.58
C PHE A 115 -28.91 4.50 12.92
N PRO A 116 -28.43 3.87 13.98
CA PRO A 116 -29.35 3.55 15.05
C PRO A 116 -29.52 4.78 15.95
N TRP A 117 -30.44 5.72 15.68
CA TRP A 117 -30.40 7.10 16.27
C TRP A 117 -29.96 7.17 17.72
N GLY A 118 -29.05 8.11 18.00
CA GLY A 118 -28.34 8.21 19.28
C GLY A 118 -27.15 7.26 19.39
N ALA A 119 -27.08 6.19 18.58
CA ALA A 119 -25.86 5.48 18.23
C ALA A 119 -25.33 6.01 16.90
N ALA A 120 -24.02 6.29 16.86
CA ALA A 120 -23.42 7.30 16.00
C ALA A 120 -23.14 6.89 14.54
N ASN A 121 -23.94 5.96 13.99
CA ASN A 121 -23.79 5.15 12.77
C ASN A 121 -22.85 5.77 11.66
N PHE A 122 -23.05 6.11 10.37
CA PHE A 122 -24.11 6.26 9.33
C PHE A 122 -24.61 7.71 8.96
N THR A 123 -23.85 8.81 9.16
CA THR A 123 -24.31 10.23 9.07
C THR A 123 -23.36 11.17 8.33
N ASN A 124 -23.79 12.17 7.49
CA ASN A 124 -23.06 13.36 6.96
C ASN A 124 -22.66 13.60 5.44
N ASN A 125 -22.42 12.63 4.54
CA ASN A 125 -22.28 12.67 3.04
C ASN A 125 -23.50 12.45 2.12
N ARG A 126 -24.59 11.79 2.52
CA ARG A 126 -25.14 11.79 3.87
C ARG A 126 -24.52 10.77 4.94
N ILE A 127 -23.32 10.13 4.74
CA ILE A 127 -22.25 9.65 5.73
C ILE A 127 -20.82 10.41 5.80
N THR A 128 -20.61 11.48 6.62
CA THR A 128 -19.49 12.40 7.06
C THR A 128 -19.63 12.73 8.61
N ASP A 129 -18.61 12.89 9.45
CA ASP A 129 -18.81 13.15 10.93
C ASP A 129 -19.49 11.99 11.74
N SER A 130 -19.32 10.72 11.32
CA SER A 130 -19.95 9.53 11.94
C SER A 130 -18.99 8.45 12.44
N ALA A 131 -19.49 7.40 13.12
CA ALA A 131 -18.72 6.28 13.68
C ALA A 131 -19.43 4.91 13.53
N LEU A 132 -19.30 4.27 12.37
CA LEU A 132 -20.25 3.26 11.83
C LEU A 132 -20.10 1.83 12.38
N THR A 133 -20.27 1.67 13.69
CA THR A 133 -20.02 0.43 14.43
C THR A 133 -21.17 -0.57 14.33
N GLY A 134 -20.86 -1.83 14.00
CA GLY A 134 -21.88 -2.87 13.88
C GLY A 134 -22.95 -2.56 12.83
N TRP A 135 -22.60 -1.88 11.72
CA TRP A 135 -23.49 -1.56 10.59
C TRP A 135 -24.18 -2.86 10.11
N PRO A 136 -25.46 -3.12 10.49
CA PRO A 136 -25.95 -4.45 10.90
C PRO A 136 -25.40 -5.68 10.14
N ALA A 137 -24.23 -6.14 10.57
CA ALA A 137 -23.42 -7.24 10.00
C ALA A 137 -23.48 -7.37 8.45
N MET A 138 -23.51 -6.24 7.75
CA MET A 138 -24.12 -6.21 6.42
C MET A 138 -23.31 -6.93 5.32
N THR A 139 -24.04 -7.56 4.40
CA THR A 139 -23.52 -8.05 3.10
C THR A 139 -23.72 -6.95 2.05
N GLY A 140 -22.83 -6.85 1.07
CA GLY A 140 -22.94 -5.89 -0.03
C GLY A 140 -21.80 -4.86 -0.11
N THR A 141 -22.16 -3.62 -0.43
CA THR A 141 -21.23 -2.58 -0.92
C THR A 141 -21.42 -1.27 -0.16
N VAL A 142 -20.32 -0.56 0.12
CA VAL A 142 -20.33 0.76 0.77
C VAL A 142 -19.63 1.76 -0.15
N ASN A 143 -20.39 2.61 -0.83
CA ASN A 143 -19.90 3.39 -1.96
C ASN A 143 -20.32 4.87 -2.00
N ASN A 144 -19.54 5.67 -2.74
CA ASN A 144 -19.71 7.12 -2.96
C ASN A 144 -19.77 7.95 -1.67
N ASN A 145 -19.38 7.37 -0.53
CA ASN A 145 -19.48 8.03 0.74
C ASN A 145 -18.39 9.08 0.89
N LEU A 146 -18.75 10.36 1.00
CA LEU A 146 -17.87 11.39 1.57
C LEU A 146 -17.68 11.10 3.07
N ILE A 147 -16.88 10.08 3.40
CA ILE A 147 -16.39 9.76 4.76
C ILE A 147 -15.35 10.83 5.15
N ASP A 148 -15.79 12.07 5.07
CA ASP A 148 -15.14 13.27 5.56
C ASP A 148 -15.22 13.20 7.09
N ARG A 149 -14.07 13.11 7.74
CA ARG A 149 -13.92 13.02 9.21
C ARG A 149 -14.67 11.85 9.89
N ALA A 150 -15.27 10.91 9.17
CA ALA A 150 -16.03 9.78 9.72
C ALA A 150 -15.19 8.49 9.86
N ALA A 151 -15.51 7.65 10.84
CA ALA A 151 -14.99 6.29 10.97
C ALA A 151 -16.09 5.28 10.66
N VAL A 152 -15.73 4.12 10.12
CA VAL A 152 -16.71 3.10 9.71
C VAL A 152 -16.21 1.70 10.02
N ASP A 153 -16.99 0.87 10.71
CA ASP A 153 -16.65 -0.54 10.96
C ASP A 153 -17.60 -1.47 10.22
N LEU A 154 -17.13 -1.99 9.08
CA LEU A 154 -17.86 -3.00 8.31
C LEU A 154 -17.63 -4.38 8.93
N SER A 155 -18.22 -4.59 10.12
CA SER A 155 -18.25 -5.86 10.85
C SER A 155 -19.23 -6.87 10.22
N GLY A 156 -19.08 -7.13 8.92
CA GLY A 156 -20.00 -7.89 8.09
C GLY A 156 -19.36 -8.56 6.87
N ALA A 157 -20.17 -9.28 6.10
CA ALA A 157 -19.74 -9.99 4.88
C ALA A 157 -19.89 -9.13 3.61
N TRP A 158 -19.49 -7.87 3.70
CA TRP A 158 -19.39 -6.94 2.56
C TRP A 158 -18.29 -7.38 1.56
N THR A 159 -18.43 -6.95 0.31
CA THR A 159 -17.62 -7.39 -0.85
C THR A 159 -17.00 -6.25 -1.66
N GLU A 160 -17.50 -5.02 -1.55
CA GLU A 160 -16.96 -3.87 -2.27
C GLU A 160 -17.04 -2.58 -1.45
N PHE A 161 -16.07 -1.70 -1.66
CA PHE A 161 -16.07 -0.34 -1.15
C PHE A 161 -15.48 0.58 -2.25
N SER A 162 -16.30 1.44 -2.85
CA SER A 162 -15.92 2.14 -4.09
C SER A 162 -16.41 3.59 -4.21
N GLY A 163 -15.62 4.45 -4.86
CA GLY A 163 -15.94 5.87 -5.06
C GLY A 163 -16.03 6.72 -3.78
N ASN A 164 -15.70 6.17 -2.61
CA ASN A 164 -15.81 6.89 -1.34
C ASN A 164 -14.68 7.93 -1.22
N VAL A 165 -15.00 9.10 -0.69
CA VAL A 165 -14.03 10.11 -0.31
C VAL A 165 -13.81 10.01 1.20
N ILE A 166 -12.87 9.14 1.62
CA ILE A 166 -12.37 9.12 3.00
C ILE A 166 -11.36 10.26 3.12
N GLN A 167 -11.81 11.44 3.54
CA GLN A 167 -10.94 12.60 3.71
C GLN A 167 -10.78 12.94 5.19
N ALA A 168 -9.54 13.09 5.63
CA ALA A 168 -9.25 13.67 6.93
C ALA A 168 -9.45 15.19 6.90
N ALA A 169 -9.61 15.79 8.09
CA ALA A 169 -9.06 17.13 8.28
C ALA A 169 -7.53 17.00 8.43
N ALA A 170 -6.79 17.92 7.82
CA ALA A 170 -5.36 17.84 7.54
C ALA A 170 -4.45 17.24 8.66
N ALA A 171 -3.65 16.25 8.25
CA ALA A 171 -2.39 15.82 8.87
C ALA A 171 -2.47 15.30 10.32
N ALA A 172 -3.54 14.57 10.67
CA ALA A 172 -3.58 13.77 11.89
C ALA A 172 -2.77 12.46 11.76
N SER A 173 -2.13 12.01 12.85
CA SER A 173 -1.32 10.77 12.87
C SER A 173 -2.12 9.46 12.83
N ALA A 174 -3.46 9.55 12.86
CA ALA A 174 -4.41 8.47 12.62
C ALA A 174 -5.73 9.09 12.15
N GLY A 175 -5.91 9.23 10.84
CA GLY A 175 -7.10 9.86 10.26
C GLY A 175 -8.37 8.98 10.29
N PRO A 176 -9.51 9.50 9.78
CA PRO A 176 -10.76 8.75 9.63
C PRO A 176 -10.50 7.39 9.00
N THR A 177 -10.86 6.33 9.73
CA THR A 177 -10.50 4.96 9.36
C THR A 177 -11.75 4.16 9.04
N VAL A 178 -11.82 3.66 7.81
CA VAL A 178 -12.74 2.57 7.47
C VAL A 178 -12.04 1.26 7.87
N THR A 179 -12.57 0.63 8.92
CA THR A 179 -12.17 -0.67 9.44
C THR A 179 -13.18 -1.72 9.01
N LEU A 180 -12.73 -2.97 8.88
CA LEU A 180 -13.53 -4.05 8.33
C LEU A 180 -13.27 -5.32 9.13
N ALA A 181 -14.31 -5.94 9.67
CA ALA A 181 -14.17 -7.10 10.54
C ALA A 181 -15.05 -8.26 10.05
N GLY A 182 -14.49 -9.47 10.09
CA GLY A 182 -15.19 -10.68 9.64
C GLY A 182 -15.44 -10.77 8.13
N GLY A 183 -15.99 -11.92 7.72
CA GLY A 183 -16.25 -12.26 6.32
C GLY A 183 -15.07 -12.94 5.61
N SER A 184 -15.25 -14.21 5.27
CA SER A 184 -14.45 -14.87 4.23
C SER A 184 -15.03 -14.57 2.85
N GLY A 185 -14.18 -14.38 1.84
CA GLY A 185 -14.60 -13.99 0.50
C GLY A 185 -13.60 -13.06 -0.17
N ALA A 186 -13.78 -12.83 -1.47
CA ALA A 186 -13.03 -11.82 -2.23
C ALA A 186 -13.65 -10.43 -2.03
N ARG A 187 -12.83 -9.37 -2.09
CA ARG A 187 -13.23 -7.99 -1.76
C ARG A 187 -12.60 -6.97 -2.70
N SER A 188 -13.31 -5.88 -2.99
CA SER A 188 -12.90 -4.83 -3.95
C SER A 188 -12.83 -3.43 -3.32
N PHE A 189 -11.78 -2.67 -3.66
CA PHE A 189 -11.54 -1.28 -3.27
C PHE A 189 -11.33 -0.46 -4.53
N THR A 190 -12.35 0.17 -5.07
CA THR A 190 -12.27 0.77 -6.42
C THR A 190 -12.53 2.27 -6.43
N GLY A 191 -11.57 3.06 -6.91
CA GLY A 191 -11.77 4.50 -7.19
C GLY A 191 -12.04 5.36 -5.95
N ASN A 192 -11.62 4.94 -4.75
CA ASN A 192 -11.78 5.75 -3.54
C ASN A 192 -10.71 6.85 -3.46
N THR A 193 -11.07 8.01 -2.92
CA THR A 193 -10.12 9.07 -2.55
C THR A 193 -9.85 8.97 -1.05
N VAL A 194 -8.58 8.78 -0.66
CA VAL A 194 -8.16 8.62 0.74
C VAL A 194 -7.09 9.64 1.07
N ARG A 195 -7.49 10.79 1.64
CA ARG A 195 -6.62 11.97 1.67
C ARG A 195 -6.39 12.61 3.03
N ASP A 196 -5.35 13.43 3.09
CA ASP A 196 -5.03 14.35 4.17
C ASP A 196 -4.65 13.66 5.51
N GLY A 197 -4.22 12.39 5.46
CA GLY A 197 -3.93 11.55 6.63
C GLY A 197 -4.99 10.48 6.92
N ALA A 198 -6.05 10.39 6.11
CA ALA A 198 -7.10 9.36 6.22
C ALA A 198 -6.55 7.93 6.17
N GLY A 199 -7.33 7.00 6.74
CA GLY A 199 -6.94 5.62 7.01
C GLY A 199 -7.91 4.58 6.43
N TYR A 200 -7.38 3.37 6.21
CA TYR A 200 -8.19 2.20 5.89
C TYR A 200 -7.51 0.92 6.41
N ARG A 201 -8.30 -0.03 6.92
CA ARG A 201 -7.83 -1.27 7.56
C ARG A 201 -8.75 -2.46 7.30
N ASP A 202 -8.21 -3.55 6.78
CA ASP A 202 -8.93 -4.81 6.59
C ASP A 202 -8.48 -5.84 7.64
N ASN A 203 -9.22 -5.89 8.75
CA ASN A 203 -8.98 -6.83 9.85
C ASN A 203 -9.58 -8.23 9.56
N ALA A 204 -10.27 -8.42 8.44
CA ALA A 204 -10.97 -9.67 8.17
C ALA A 204 -10.04 -10.75 7.62
N GLY A 205 -9.42 -11.51 8.54
CA GLY A 205 -8.70 -12.73 8.21
C GLY A 205 -9.54 -13.65 7.32
N GLY A 206 -8.97 -14.05 6.17
CA GLY A 206 -9.67 -14.86 5.18
C GLY A 206 -8.80 -15.27 3.99
N THR A 207 -9.33 -16.20 3.20
CA THR A 207 -8.66 -16.84 2.05
C THR A 207 -8.92 -16.13 0.71
N GLY A 208 -9.87 -15.20 0.63
CA GLY A 208 -10.32 -14.62 -0.63
C GLY A 208 -9.55 -13.36 -1.05
N THR A 209 -9.34 -13.22 -2.37
CA THR A 209 -8.54 -12.15 -2.98
C THR A 209 -9.07 -10.75 -2.64
N ARG A 210 -8.16 -9.86 -2.25
CA ARG A 210 -8.42 -8.42 -2.17
C ARG A 210 -7.97 -7.76 -3.47
N THR A 211 -8.83 -6.94 -4.06
CA THR A 211 -8.53 -6.18 -5.28
C THR A 211 -8.69 -4.71 -4.95
N ILE A 212 -7.68 -3.90 -5.26
CA ILE A 212 -7.58 -2.50 -4.86
C ILE A 212 -7.19 -1.73 -6.12
N THR A 213 -8.15 -1.05 -6.73
CA THR A 213 -8.08 -0.56 -8.11
C THR A 213 -8.32 0.94 -8.18
N ASP A 214 -7.47 1.68 -8.90
CA ASP A 214 -7.64 3.09 -9.27
C ASP A 214 -7.93 4.06 -8.09
N ASN A 215 -7.55 3.71 -6.85
CA ASN A 215 -7.72 4.59 -5.68
C ASN A 215 -6.67 5.71 -5.70
N GLU A 216 -7.05 6.89 -5.21
CA GLU A 216 -6.16 8.05 -5.05
C GLU A 216 -5.94 8.35 -3.57
N ILE A 217 -4.72 8.08 -3.09
CA ILE A 217 -4.31 8.21 -1.70
C ILE A 217 -3.28 9.34 -1.62
N VAL A 218 -3.59 10.44 -0.93
CA VAL A 218 -2.75 11.66 -0.92
C VAL A 218 -2.50 12.12 0.51
N ASP A 219 -1.24 12.08 0.93
CA ASP A 219 -0.77 12.23 2.32
C ASP A 219 -1.46 11.26 3.31
N GLY A 220 -2.07 10.18 2.80
CA GLY A 220 -2.81 9.19 3.58
C GLY A 220 -1.96 8.05 4.16
N PHE A 221 -2.54 7.38 5.15
CA PHE A 221 -2.09 6.07 5.67
C PHE A 221 -3.01 5.00 5.06
N PHE A 222 -2.48 3.90 4.52
CA PHE A 222 -3.33 2.95 3.80
C PHE A 222 -3.03 1.49 4.13
N ILE A 223 -4.08 0.68 3.99
CA ILE A 223 -4.08 -0.78 4.00
C ILE A 223 -3.15 -1.39 5.06
N ASP A 224 -3.67 -1.43 6.28
CA ASP A 224 -3.31 -2.43 7.29
C ASP A 224 -4.14 -3.71 7.03
N ILE A 225 -3.49 -4.80 6.58
CA ILE A 225 -4.13 -6.12 6.45
C ILE A 225 -3.47 -7.09 7.44
N GLN A 226 -4.31 -7.78 8.21
CA GLN A 226 -3.89 -8.68 9.27
C GLN A 226 -3.22 -9.97 8.78
N ALA A 227 -2.26 -10.44 9.59
CA ALA A 227 -1.38 -11.59 9.35
C ALA A 227 -2.10 -12.93 9.12
N THR A 228 -3.38 -13.00 9.50
CA THR A 228 -4.28 -14.14 9.27
C THR A 228 -4.80 -14.24 7.83
N THR A 229 -4.58 -13.21 7.00
CA THR A 229 -5.11 -13.12 5.63
C THR A 229 -4.22 -13.86 4.64
N SER A 230 -4.66 -15.07 4.27
CA SER A 230 -4.03 -15.94 3.26
C SER A 230 -4.49 -15.64 1.83
N GLY A 231 -5.53 -14.82 1.63
CA GLY A 231 -5.92 -14.33 0.33
C GLY A 231 -4.85 -13.50 -0.37
N ALA A 232 -4.80 -13.59 -1.70
CA ALA A 232 -3.97 -12.72 -2.53
C ALA A 232 -4.43 -11.25 -2.42
N ILE A 233 -3.54 -10.29 -2.64
CA ILE A 233 -3.87 -8.86 -2.63
C ILE A 233 -3.29 -8.23 -3.90
N VAL A 234 -4.16 -7.66 -4.72
CA VAL A 234 -3.83 -6.99 -5.98
C VAL A 234 -4.11 -5.51 -5.84
N PHE A 235 -3.10 -4.69 -6.06
CA PHE A 235 -3.19 -3.24 -6.27
C PHE A 235 -3.05 -2.99 -7.78
N ASP A 236 -4.01 -2.34 -8.43
CA ASP A 236 -3.93 -1.96 -9.84
C ASP A 236 -4.26 -0.46 -10.05
N GLY A 237 -3.50 0.26 -10.87
CA GLY A 237 -3.76 1.66 -11.27
C GLY A 237 -3.77 2.75 -10.16
N ASN A 238 -3.63 2.38 -8.89
CA ASN A 238 -3.72 3.30 -7.75
C ASN A 238 -2.61 4.38 -7.75
N ARG A 239 -2.89 5.53 -7.12
CA ARG A 239 -1.89 6.54 -6.77
C ARG A 239 -1.77 6.64 -5.26
N PHE A 240 -0.55 6.63 -4.75
CA PHE A 240 -0.20 6.84 -3.35
C PHE A 240 0.88 7.92 -3.33
N HIS A 241 0.55 9.10 -2.82
CA HIS A 241 1.51 10.15 -2.48
C HIS A 241 1.66 10.12 -0.96
N GLY A 242 2.66 9.40 -0.47
CA GLY A 242 2.83 9.06 0.94
C GLY A 242 3.46 10.19 1.76
N ALA A 243 2.84 10.46 2.91
CA ALA A 243 3.19 11.53 3.83
C ALA A 243 4.65 11.48 4.31
N ALA A 244 5.16 12.63 4.77
CA ALA A 244 6.52 12.78 5.29
C ALA A 244 6.85 11.95 6.55
N VAL A 245 5.84 11.35 7.22
CA VAL A 245 6.00 10.48 8.38
C VAL A 245 4.93 9.38 8.36
N GLY A 246 5.32 8.12 8.57
CA GLY A 246 4.41 6.99 8.71
C GLY A 246 4.66 5.83 7.74
N THR A 247 3.75 4.85 7.73
CA THR A 247 3.79 3.68 6.84
C THR A 247 2.51 3.61 6.00
N SER A 248 2.53 4.11 4.77
CA SER A 248 1.34 4.11 3.92
C SER A 248 0.93 2.74 3.37
N LEU A 249 1.59 1.63 3.75
CA LEU A 249 1.14 0.27 3.41
C LEU A 249 1.68 -0.79 4.38
N ALA A 250 0.82 -1.44 5.18
CA ALA A 250 1.21 -2.40 6.21
C ALA A 250 0.54 -3.77 5.97
N ASN A 251 1.28 -4.71 5.39
CA ASN A 251 0.66 -5.89 4.79
C ASN A 251 1.24 -7.22 5.31
N SER A 252 0.70 -7.67 6.44
CA SER A 252 1.05 -8.96 7.04
C SER A 252 0.20 -10.10 6.47
N GLY A 253 0.77 -11.31 6.38
CA GLY A 253 0.04 -12.53 6.00
C GLY A 253 0.56 -13.25 4.75
N PRO A 254 0.25 -14.56 4.60
CA PRO A 254 0.92 -15.46 3.65
C PRO A 254 0.46 -15.43 2.19
N GLY A 255 -0.61 -14.70 1.86
CA GLY A 255 -1.12 -14.64 0.49
C GLY A 255 -0.20 -13.88 -0.46
N ALA A 256 -0.32 -14.13 -1.78
CA ALA A 256 0.43 -13.39 -2.79
C ALA A 256 0.08 -11.88 -2.79
N ARG A 257 0.98 -11.05 -3.33
CA ARG A 257 0.90 -9.59 -3.35
C ARG A 257 1.29 -9.08 -4.73
N THR A 258 0.46 -8.29 -5.39
CA THR A 258 0.68 -7.85 -6.78
C THR A 258 0.38 -6.35 -6.90
N ILE A 259 1.27 -5.59 -7.51
CA ILE A 259 1.21 -4.12 -7.64
C ILE A 259 1.40 -3.78 -9.12
N ILE A 260 0.30 -3.46 -9.79
CA ILE A 260 0.15 -3.28 -11.24
C ILE A 260 -0.14 -1.79 -11.50
N ARG A 261 0.52 -1.18 -12.50
CA ARG A 261 0.26 0.22 -12.98
C ARG A 261 0.19 1.32 -11.90
N SER A 262 0.59 1.01 -10.66
CA SER A 262 0.33 1.85 -9.49
C SER A 262 1.53 2.75 -9.21
N ILE A 263 1.26 3.99 -8.82
CA ILE A 263 2.26 4.97 -8.41
C ILE A 263 2.29 4.99 -6.89
N ILE A 264 3.42 4.62 -6.29
CA ILE A 264 3.70 4.74 -4.86
C ILE A 264 4.89 5.67 -4.71
N GLN A 265 4.68 6.78 -4.04
CA GLN A 265 5.69 7.76 -3.69
C GLN A 265 5.69 7.93 -2.17
N SER A 266 6.85 8.18 -1.56
CA SER A 266 6.98 8.53 -0.14
C SER A 266 7.95 9.69 -0.02
N ALA A 267 7.54 10.73 0.71
CA ALA A 267 8.42 11.86 1.02
C ALA A 267 9.55 11.51 2.01
N ASN A 268 9.55 10.31 2.62
CA ASN A 268 10.53 9.91 3.63
C ASN A 268 11.06 8.48 3.44
N ASN A 269 12.36 8.40 3.16
CA ASN A 269 13.06 7.15 2.85
C ASN A 269 13.57 6.39 4.09
N SER A 270 13.60 7.02 5.28
CA SER A 270 14.14 6.42 6.50
C SER A 270 13.07 5.97 7.50
N GLY A 271 11.94 6.69 7.59
CA GLY A 271 10.84 6.35 8.50
C GLY A 271 9.86 5.30 7.97
N PHE A 272 9.78 5.11 6.65
CA PHE A 272 8.75 4.30 6.01
C PHE A 272 9.16 2.82 5.95
N SER A 273 8.68 2.03 6.91
CA SER A 273 8.72 0.55 6.85
C SER A 273 7.54 -0.06 6.05
N GLY A 274 6.88 0.76 5.22
CA GLY A 274 5.56 0.51 4.62
C GLY A 274 5.54 -0.40 3.40
N LEU A 275 6.20 -1.56 3.46
CA LEU A 275 5.80 -2.79 2.74
C LEU A 275 6.42 -4.01 3.45
N GLY A 276 6.06 -4.17 4.73
CA GLY A 276 6.50 -5.27 5.59
C GLY A 276 5.67 -6.54 5.40
N PHE A 277 6.01 -7.34 4.39
CA PHE A 277 5.43 -8.67 4.16
C PHE A 277 5.99 -9.66 5.19
N SER A 278 5.26 -9.89 6.28
CA SER A 278 5.78 -10.64 7.44
C SER A 278 5.93 -12.15 7.24
N SER A 279 5.26 -12.73 6.24
CA SER A 279 5.23 -14.18 6.02
C SER A 279 5.13 -14.54 4.54
N GLY A 280 6.23 -14.99 3.93
CA GLY A 280 6.26 -16.01 2.84
C GLY A 280 5.57 -15.70 1.50
N ALA A 281 4.92 -14.56 1.36
CA ALA A 281 4.22 -14.13 0.15
C ALA A 281 5.14 -13.99 -1.06
N ALA A 282 4.65 -14.39 -2.24
CA ALA A 282 5.18 -13.91 -3.50
C ALA A 282 4.72 -12.45 -3.71
N VAL A 283 5.65 -11.57 -4.07
CA VAL A 283 5.44 -10.13 -4.30
C VAL A 283 5.75 -9.83 -5.77
N THR A 284 4.90 -9.07 -6.46
CA THR A 284 5.07 -8.74 -7.88
C THR A 284 4.78 -7.27 -8.14
N PHE A 285 5.67 -6.57 -8.82
CA PHE A 285 5.48 -5.21 -9.34
C PHE A 285 5.44 -5.27 -10.88
N THR A 286 4.50 -4.59 -11.53
CA THR A 286 4.34 -4.63 -12.99
C THR A 286 3.83 -3.30 -13.52
N GLY A 287 4.68 -2.56 -14.25
CA GLY A 287 4.34 -1.19 -14.71
C GLY A 287 4.20 -0.18 -13.56
N ALA A 288 4.76 -0.47 -12.38
CA ALA A 288 4.57 0.33 -11.18
C ALA A 288 5.69 1.36 -11.00
N ILE A 289 5.39 2.46 -10.29
CA ILE A 289 6.38 3.40 -9.78
C ILE A 289 6.39 3.23 -8.25
N PHE A 290 7.57 3.08 -7.65
CA PHE A 290 7.75 2.92 -6.20
C PHE A 290 8.94 3.75 -5.75
N GLN A 291 8.73 5.04 -5.50
CA GLN A 291 9.76 6.01 -5.10
C GLN A 291 9.74 6.19 -3.58
N GLY A 292 10.83 5.81 -2.93
CA GLY A 292 11.02 5.89 -1.49
C GLY A 292 10.47 4.71 -0.69
N GLY A 293 10.81 4.68 0.59
CA GLY A 293 10.34 3.66 1.53
C GLY A 293 11.09 2.32 1.50
N ARG A 294 10.46 1.26 2.03
CA ARG A 294 11.07 -0.06 2.24
C ARG A 294 10.11 -1.22 1.96
N VAL A 295 10.54 -2.16 1.13
CA VAL A 295 9.95 -3.49 0.96
C VAL A 295 10.73 -4.48 1.83
N GLN A 296 10.09 -5.16 2.78
CA GLN A 296 10.72 -6.19 3.60
C GLN A 296 9.94 -7.51 3.48
N GLN A 297 10.60 -8.57 3.01
CA GLN A 297 9.98 -9.88 2.76
C GLN A 297 10.43 -10.89 3.82
N GLY A 298 9.78 -10.89 4.97
CA GLY A 298 10.00 -11.84 6.05
C GLY A 298 9.27 -13.18 5.87
N GLY A 299 9.75 -14.19 6.58
CA GLY A 299 9.03 -15.45 6.79
C GLY A 299 9.70 -16.70 6.19
N PRO A 300 9.51 -17.87 6.81
CA PRO A 300 10.25 -19.09 6.49
C PRO A 300 9.64 -19.90 5.33
N ALA A 301 9.24 -19.26 4.23
CA ALA A 301 8.66 -19.95 3.07
C ALA A 301 9.62 -20.04 1.87
N THR A 302 9.60 -21.19 1.20
CA THR A 302 10.27 -21.43 -0.09
C THR A 302 9.67 -20.67 -1.27
N LEU A 303 8.50 -20.05 -1.09
CA LEU A 303 7.73 -19.36 -2.12
C LEU A 303 7.93 -17.83 -2.13
N ALA A 304 8.83 -17.29 -1.31
CA ALA A 304 9.11 -15.86 -1.15
C ALA A 304 9.83 -15.26 -2.37
N THR A 305 9.13 -15.20 -3.50
CA THR A 305 9.60 -14.58 -4.75
C THR A 305 9.27 -13.09 -4.75
N LEU A 306 10.18 -12.24 -5.21
CA LEU A 306 9.95 -10.84 -5.52
C LEU A 306 10.20 -10.64 -7.01
N SER A 307 9.16 -10.31 -7.78
CA SER A 307 9.24 -9.98 -9.20
C SER A 307 9.01 -8.48 -9.41
N ILE A 308 9.81 -7.84 -10.26
CA ILE A 308 9.73 -6.43 -10.62
C ILE A 308 9.87 -6.32 -12.13
N THR A 309 8.81 -5.90 -12.82
CA THR A 309 8.75 -5.90 -14.29
C THR A 309 8.29 -4.54 -14.80
N ASN A 310 9.01 -3.96 -15.77
CA ASN A 310 8.70 -2.68 -16.41
C ASN A 310 8.39 -1.54 -15.41
N SER A 311 9.09 -1.52 -14.27
CA SER A 311 8.76 -0.68 -13.11
C SER A 311 9.90 0.28 -12.76
N ILE A 312 9.59 1.36 -12.03
CA ILE A 312 10.55 2.35 -11.57
C ILE A 312 10.64 2.28 -10.05
N ILE A 313 11.81 1.96 -9.49
CA ILE A 313 12.02 1.68 -8.06
C ILE A 313 13.04 2.65 -7.46
N GLY A 314 12.75 3.19 -6.28
CA GLY A 314 13.58 4.15 -5.54
C GLY A 314 13.61 3.87 -4.04
N CYS A 315 13.63 2.60 -3.63
CA CYS A 315 13.36 2.17 -2.26
C CYS A 315 14.30 1.05 -1.75
N VAL A 316 14.22 0.77 -0.45
CA VAL A 316 14.99 -0.31 0.19
C VAL A 316 14.23 -1.63 0.12
N ILE A 317 14.63 -2.53 -0.77
CA ILE A 317 14.22 -3.93 -0.81
C ILE A 317 15.14 -4.74 0.11
N ASN A 318 14.58 -5.48 1.08
CA ASN A 318 15.36 -6.30 2.01
C ASN A 318 14.67 -7.64 2.33
N GLN A 319 15.24 -8.73 1.83
CA GLN A 319 14.96 -10.09 2.29
C GLN A 319 15.90 -10.43 3.46
N PRO A 320 15.40 -10.78 4.66
CA PRO A 320 16.22 -11.08 5.84
C PRO A 320 16.81 -12.49 5.76
N SER A 321 17.84 -12.75 6.58
CA SER A 321 18.51 -14.07 6.66
C SER A 321 17.66 -15.18 7.28
N THR A 322 16.47 -14.84 7.79
CA THR A 322 15.47 -15.79 8.30
C THR A 322 14.48 -16.28 7.24
N ALA A 323 14.59 -15.82 5.99
CA ALA A 323 13.91 -16.46 4.87
C ALA A 323 14.54 -17.82 4.55
N THR A 324 13.75 -18.80 4.10
CA THR A 324 14.20 -20.18 3.79
C THR A 324 14.31 -20.46 2.30
N GLY A 325 13.95 -19.51 1.45
CA GLY A 325 14.06 -19.56 -0.01
C GLY A 325 13.57 -18.25 -0.63
N GLY A 326 13.60 -18.17 -1.96
CA GLY A 326 13.10 -17.03 -2.72
C GLY A 326 13.97 -16.65 -3.91
N SER A 327 13.56 -15.61 -4.63
CA SER A 327 14.39 -14.95 -5.64
C SER A 327 13.91 -13.52 -5.88
N VAL A 328 14.84 -12.61 -6.20
CA VAL A 328 14.56 -11.22 -6.55
C VAL A 328 14.79 -11.05 -8.05
N GLY A 329 13.73 -11.20 -8.85
CA GLY A 329 13.75 -11.05 -10.30
C GLY A 329 13.35 -9.64 -10.73
N ILE A 330 14.18 -8.98 -11.52
CA ILE A 330 13.99 -7.61 -12.02
C ILE A 330 14.13 -7.61 -13.55
N SER A 331 13.18 -7.02 -14.26
CA SER A 331 13.17 -6.96 -15.72
C SER A 331 12.62 -5.63 -16.25
N GLY A 332 13.22 -5.09 -17.30
CA GLY A 332 12.73 -3.88 -17.99
C GLY A 332 12.62 -2.63 -17.12
N SER A 333 13.33 -2.58 -15.99
CA SER A 333 13.04 -1.66 -14.88
C SER A 333 14.13 -0.63 -14.64
N HIS A 334 13.80 0.47 -13.97
CA HIS A 334 14.75 1.53 -13.59
C HIS A 334 14.84 1.60 -12.06
N LEU A 335 16.03 1.38 -11.51
CA LEU A 335 16.35 1.49 -10.09
C LEU A 335 17.11 2.80 -9.86
N TYR A 336 16.64 3.69 -8.99
CA TYR A 336 17.22 5.03 -8.82
C TYR A 336 18.52 5.06 -8.02
N ALA A 337 19.36 6.07 -8.29
CA ALA A 337 20.64 6.34 -7.63
C ALA A 337 20.59 6.47 -6.09
N THR A 338 19.53 7.06 -5.55
CA THR A 338 19.53 7.60 -4.18
C THR A 338 18.52 6.88 -3.30
N ASN A 339 18.98 6.33 -2.17
CA ASN A 339 18.20 5.55 -1.20
C ASN A 339 17.60 4.23 -1.71
N THR A 340 17.91 3.81 -2.94
CA THR A 340 17.57 2.45 -3.42
C THR A 340 18.63 1.46 -2.95
N ALA A 341 18.20 0.42 -2.23
CA ALA A 341 19.08 -0.66 -1.80
C ALA A 341 18.35 -2.00 -1.92
N ILE A 342 19.00 -3.04 -2.46
CA ILE A 342 18.42 -4.37 -2.68
C ILE A 342 19.29 -5.39 -1.96
N THR A 343 18.87 -5.82 -0.77
CA THR A 343 19.62 -6.78 0.04
C THR A 343 18.89 -8.13 0.10
N GLN A 344 19.56 -9.19 -0.36
CA GLN A 344 19.09 -10.57 -0.22
C GLN A 344 19.98 -11.31 0.78
N ASN A 345 19.47 -11.56 1.99
CA ASN A 345 20.22 -12.27 3.03
C ASN A 345 19.78 -13.72 3.27
N GLY A 346 18.62 -14.12 2.73
CA GLY A 346 18.20 -15.52 2.71
C GLY A 346 18.77 -16.28 1.50
N PRO A 347 18.65 -17.61 1.45
CA PRO A 347 19.01 -18.40 0.28
C PRO A 347 18.09 -18.06 -0.90
N GLY A 348 18.69 -17.92 -2.08
CA GLY A 348 17.99 -17.49 -3.30
C GLY A 348 18.87 -16.66 -4.24
N GLY A 349 18.31 -16.27 -5.38
CA GLY A 349 19.03 -15.52 -6.41
C GLY A 349 18.49 -14.11 -6.66
N ILE A 350 19.38 -13.15 -6.90
CA ILE A 350 19.05 -11.87 -7.53
C ILE A 350 19.26 -12.06 -9.05
N SER A 351 18.26 -11.72 -9.84
CA SER A 351 18.33 -11.71 -11.30
C SER A 351 17.84 -10.36 -11.81
N ILE A 352 18.63 -9.69 -12.66
CA ILE A 352 18.34 -8.37 -13.23
C ILE A 352 18.50 -8.46 -14.74
N SER A 353 17.53 -7.96 -15.50
CA SER A 353 17.51 -8.06 -16.97
C SER A 353 16.99 -6.79 -17.62
N ASN A 354 17.58 -6.36 -18.73
CA ASN A 354 17.10 -5.22 -19.54
C ASN A 354 16.80 -3.95 -18.70
N SER A 355 17.61 -3.68 -17.67
CA SER A 355 17.28 -2.69 -16.62
C SER A 355 18.37 -1.62 -16.46
N LEU A 356 17.98 -0.45 -15.96
CA LEU A 356 18.89 0.61 -15.54
C LEU A 356 19.05 0.54 -14.01
N VAL A 357 20.27 0.31 -13.55
CA VAL A 357 20.60 -0.05 -12.16
C VAL A 357 21.40 1.07 -11.51
N GLY A 358 20.74 1.99 -10.82
CA GLY A 358 21.35 2.95 -9.89
C GLY A 358 21.28 2.51 -8.42
N ALA A 359 20.82 1.28 -8.14
CA ALA A 359 20.68 0.79 -6.77
C ALA A 359 21.99 0.25 -6.20
N ASN A 360 22.14 0.38 -4.88
CA ASN A 360 23.04 -0.51 -4.14
C ASN A 360 22.40 -1.91 -4.11
N ILE A 361 23.13 -2.95 -4.50
CA ILE A 361 22.69 -4.35 -4.49
C ILE A 361 23.64 -5.14 -3.61
N ALA A 362 23.11 -6.03 -2.78
CA ALA A 362 23.87 -6.86 -1.86
C ALA A 362 23.25 -8.26 -1.78
N ASN A 363 23.79 -9.23 -2.53
CA ASN A 363 23.46 -10.64 -2.33
C ASN A 363 24.40 -11.21 -1.25
N SER A 364 23.85 -11.74 -0.18
CA SER A 364 24.53 -12.00 1.09
C SER A 364 24.52 -13.50 1.43
N ILE A 365 24.82 -13.84 2.68
CA ILE A 365 25.25 -15.18 3.10
C ILE A 365 24.09 -16.19 3.12
N GLY A 366 23.87 -16.85 1.98
CA GLY A 366 22.95 -17.98 1.79
C GLY A 366 23.63 -19.26 1.29
N THR A 367 22.97 -20.41 1.51
CA THR A 367 23.39 -21.77 1.10
C THR A 367 23.01 -22.15 -0.34
N ALA A 368 22.11 -21.39 -0.95
CA ALA A 368 21.91 -21.35 -2.39
C ALA A 368 21.94 -19.87 -2.80
N ARG A 369 22.70 -19.53 -3.83
CA ARG A 369 22.91 -18.14 -4.27
C ARG A 369 23.00 -18.02 -5.78
N THR A 370 22.68 -16.86 -6.32
CA THR A 370 22.86 -16.52 -7.74
C THR A 370 22.84 -15.00 -7.86
N LEU A 371 23.79 -14.43 -8.58
CA LEU A 371 23.71 -13.04 -9.06
C LEU A 371 23.76 -13.05 -10.58
N ALA A 372 22.62 -12.82 -11.22
CA ALA A 372 22.53 -12.68 -12.67
C ALA A 372 22.22 -11.22 -13.04
N ILE A 373 23.01 -10.61 -13.90
CA ILE A 373 22.74 -9.28 -14.47
C ILE A 373 22.92 -9.35 -15.98
N VAL A 374 21.85 -9.13 -16.76
CA VAL A 374 21.84 -9.38 -18.20
C VAL A 374 21.33 -8.16 -18.96
N ALA A 375 22.01 -7.79 -20.05
CA ALA A 375 21.58 -6.73 -20.98
C ALA A 375 21.18 -5.41 -20.28
N SER A 376 21.89 -5.05 -19.21
CA SER A 376 21.51 -3.96 -18.31
C SER A 376 22.57 -2.84 -18.32
N THR A 377 22.21 -1.66 -17.82
CA THR A 377 23.16 -0.57 -17.58
C THR A 377 23.27 -0.34 -16.08
N ILE A 378 24.47 -0.46 -15.53
CA ILE A 378 24.75 -0.14 -14.13
C ILE A 378 25.20 1.33 -14.08
N GLY A 379 24.33 2.19 -13.55
CA GLY A 379 24.65 3.56 -13.20
C GLY A 379 25.39 3.64 -11.86
N VAL A 380 25.40 4.81 -11.22
CA VAL A 380 25.95 5.00 -9.87
C VAL A 380 25.37 4.01 -8.84
N GLY A 381 26.22 3.40 -8.02
CA GLY A 381 25.82 2.43 -7.00
C GLY A 381 26.92 1.42 -6.65
N GLN A 382 26.65 0.51 -5.71
CA GLN A 382 27.52 -0.62 -5.38
C GLN A 382 26.78 -1.94 -5.60
N ILE A 383 27.34 -2.86 -6.38
CA ILE A 383 26.83 -4.23 -6.50
C ILE A 383 27.79 -5.15 -5.75
N SER A 384 27.34 -5.67 -4.61
CA SER A 384 28.10 -6.52 -3.71
C SER A 384 27.54 -7.93 -3.70
N GLN A 385 28.43 -8.92 -3.66
CA GLN A 385 28.10 -10.31 -3.38
C GLN A 385 29.05 -10.85 -2.32
N ASN A 386 28.48 -11.30 -1.20
CA ASN A 386 29.21 -11.76 -0.03
C ASN A 386 29.04 -13.28 0.15
N ARG A 387 30.02 -14.03 -0.35
CA ARG A 387 30.05 -15.51 -0.36
C ARG A 387 30.65 -16.04 0.95
N SER A 388 29.83 -16.67 1.80
CA SER A 388 30.38 -17.43 2.93
C SER A 388 31.16 -18.66 2.48
N ALA A 389 32.10 -19.09 3.33
CA ALA A 389 32.90 -20.30 3.16
C ALA A 389 32.11 -21.62 3.27
N SER A 390 30.82 -21.56 3.60
CA SER A 390 29.98 -22.71 3.95
C SER A 390 29.14 -23.20 2.76
N ALA A 391 29.78 -23.89 1.81
CA ALA A 391 29.15 -24.79 0.83
C ALA A 391 27.89 -24.25 0.11
N GLY A 392 27.87 -22.95 -0.23
CA GLY A 392 26.74 -22.31 -0.89
C GLY A 392 26.80 -22.46 -2.40
N THR A 393 25.94 -23.31 -2.97
CA THR A 393 25.92 -23.56 -4.43
C THR A 393 25.32 -22.38 -5.19
N GLY A 394 25.91 -22.03 -6.34
CA GLY A 394 25.45 -20.87 -7.10
C GLY A 394 26.25 -20.50 -8.34
N THR A 395 25.56 -19.91 -9.32
CA THR A 395 26.17 -19.31 -10.52
C THR A 395 26.05 -17.80 -10.48
N ASP A 396 27.16 -17.10 -10.65
CA ASP A 396 27.23 -15.64 -10.70
C ASP A 396 27.64 -15.22 -12.11
N THR A 397 26.91 -14.29 -12.73
CA THR A 397 27.12 -13.87 -14.12
C THR A 397 26.59 -12.47 -14.42
N ILE A 398 27.38 -11.71 -15.18
CA ILE A 398 27.07 -10.36 -15.64
C ILE A 398 27.30 -10.36 -17.15
N GLN A 399 26.24 -10.28 -17.96
CA GLN A 399 26.31 -10.46 -19.40
C GLN A 399 25.73 -9.27 -20.17
N ASN A 400 26.34 -8.89 -21.30
CA ASN A 400 25.88 -7.81 -22.19
C ASN A 400 25.64 -6.48 -21.44
N THR A 401 26.39 -6.22 -20.37
CA THR A 401 26.05 -5.17 -19.39
C THR A 401 27.07 -4.03 -19.43
N ARG A 402 26.58 -2.80 -19.45
CA ARG A 402 27.40 -1.57 -19.50
C ARG A 402 27.47 -0.91 -18.12
N THR A 403 28.57 -0.27 -17.77
CA THR A 403 28.70 0.51 -16.53
C THR A 403 29.06 1.97 -16.81
N GLU A 404 28.31 2.91 -16.22
CA GLU A 404 28.35 4.35 -16.51
C GLU A 404 28.14 5.21 -15.24
N GLY A 405 28.63 6.45 -15.23
CA GLY A 405 28.14 7.49 -14.31
C GLY A 405 29.01 7.88 -13.09
N GLY A 406 30.25 7.39 -12.98
CA GLY A 406 31.14 7.69 -11.86
C GLY A 406 31.24 6.55 -10.84
N ALA A 407 31.98 6.73 -9.74
CA ALA A 407 32.43 5.65 -8.85
C ALA A 407 31.35 4.59 -8.49
N VAL A 408 31.42 3.44 -9.16
CA VAL A 408 30.65 2.22 -8.87
C VAL A 408 31.60 1.20 -8.29
N ALA A 409 31.14 0.41 -7.33
CA ALA A 409 31.88 -0.73 -6.82
C ALA A 409 31.14 -2.04 -7.15
N LEU A 410 31.68 -2.84 -8.07
CA LEU A 410 31.27 -4.24 -8.25
C LEU A 410 32.21 -5.11 -7.39
N VAL A 411 31.70 -5.68 -6.30
CA VAL A 411 32.50 -6.41 -5.30
C VAL A 411 31.98 -7.84 -5.19
N LEU A 412 32.68 -8.79 -5.79
CA LEU A 412 32.38 -10.21 -5.70
C LEU A 412 33.40 -10.83 -4.74
N ALA A 413 32.98 -11.02 -3.49
CA ALA A 413 33.86 -11.33 -2.37
C ALA A 413 33.53 -12.67 -1.71
N GLY A 414 34.55 -13.35 -1.20
CA GLY A 414 34.40 -14.54 -0.36
C GLY A 414 34.76 -15.86 -1.06
N THR A 415 34.34 -16.98 -0.46
CA THR A 415 34.94 -18.30 -0.73
C THR A 415 34.15 -19.19 -1.68
N VAL A 416 34.85 -20.22 -2.17
CA VAL A 416 34.52 -21.16 -3.26
C VAL A 416 33.09 -21.73 -3.22
N ASP A 417 32.47 -21.82 -4.40
CA ASP A 417 31.55 -22.92 -4.73
C ASP A 417 32.33 -24.02 -5.50
N PRO A 418 32.77 -25.11 -4.85
CA PRO A 418 33.74 -26.06 -5.39
C PRO A 418 33.13 -27.05 -6.40
N GLY A 419 32.66 -26.55 -7.55
CA GLY A 419 32.13 -27.44 -8.59
C GLY A 419 31.73 -26.83 -9.94
N MET A 420 31.66 -25.50 -10.10
CA MET A 420 31.09 -24.89 -11.31
C MET A 420 32.04 -23.95 -12.07
N ASN A 421 32.09 -24.13 -13.40
CA ASN A 421 32.71 -23.19 -14.33
C ASN A 421 31.87 -21.92 -14.45
N GLN A 422 32.03 -20.99 -13.50
CA GLN A 422 31.36 -19.69 -13.56
C GLN A 422 31.90 -18.83 -14.72
N LEU A 423 31.01 -18.04 -15.32
CA LEU A 423 31.33 -17.00 -16.30
C LEU A 423 30.86 -15.64 -15.74
N ILE A 424 31.76 -14.97 -15.02
CA ILE A 424 31.38 -13.87 -14.13
C ILE A 424 31.06 -12.58 -14.91
N MET A 425 31.84 -12.21 -15.92
CA MET A 425 31.52 -11.10 -16.82
C MET A 425 31.69 -11.52 -18.29
N ASP A 426 30.69 -11.27 -19.11
CA ASP A 426 30.70 -11.54 -20.56
C ASP A 426 30.14 -10.38 -21.37
N ARG A 427 30.83 -9.96 -22.44
CA ARG A 427 30.38 -8.87 -23.34
C ARG A 427 30.02 -7.58 -22.59
N CYS A 428 30.74 -7.26 -21.52
CA CYS A 428 30.51 -6.06 -20.72
C CYS A 428 31.36 -4.88 -21.23
N ASN A 429 30.94 -3.64 -20.94
CA ASN A 429 31.74 -2.44 -21.18
C ASN A 429 31.78 -1.60 -19.90
N LEU A 430 32.97 -1.35 -19.37
CA LEU A 430 33.18 -0.66 -18.10
C LEU A 430 33.96 0.63 -18.32
N SER A 431 33.47 1.73 -17.74
CA SER A 431 33.99 3.08 -18.00
C SER A 431 34.24 3.91 -16.72
N SER A 432 34.32 5.24 -16.86
CA SER A 432 33.98 6.25 -15.85
C SER A 432 34.54 6.05 -14.42
N GLY A 433 35.76 5.52 -14.26
CA GLY A 433 36.38 5.32 -12.95
C GLY A 433 35.73 4.26 -12.05
N HIS A 434 34.90 3.35 -12.59
CA HIS A 434 34.30 2.27 -11.80
C HIS A 434 35.36 1.28 -11.28
N THR A 435 35.14 0.71 -10.10
CA THR A 435 35.98 -0.34 -9.51
C THR A 435 35.29 -1.69 -9.53
N VAL A 436 35.99 -2.72 -9.98
CA VAL A 436 35.61 -4.13 -9.85
C VAL A 436 36.62 -4.84 -8.94
N SER A 437 36.14 -5.60 -7.96
CA SER A 437 36.95 -6.38 -7.02
C SER A 437 36.49 -7.84 -7.04
N LEU A 438 37.40 -8.74 -7.41
CA LEU A 438 37.11 -10.12 -7.78
C LEU A 438 37.89 -11.10 -6.89
N THR A 439 37.23 -11.65 -5.88
CA THR A 439 37.80 -12.74 -5.05
C THR A 439 37.16 -14.04 -5.50
N ASP A 440 37.85 -14.74 -6.40
CA ASP A 440 37.30 -15.92 -7.08
C ASP A 440 38.37 -17.02 -7.25
N PRO A 441 38.08 -18.29 -6.91
CA PRO A 441 39.07 -19.37 -6.80
C PRO A 441 39.53 -19.92 -8.16
N ALA A 442 40.03 -21.16 -8.18
CA ALA A 442 40.63 -21.76 -9.37
C ALA A 442 39.58 -22.22 -10.39
N GLY A 443 39.77 -21.85 -11.66
CA GLY A 443 39.13 -22.49 -12.83
C GLY A 443 38.02 -21.70 -13.53
N ALA A 444 37.39 -20.71 -12.90
CA ALA A 444 36.34 -19.92 -13.52
C ALA A 444 36.85 -18.98 -14.63
N THR A 445 35.98 -18.59 -15.57
CA THR A 445 36.27 -17.51 -16.53
C THR A 445 35.69 -16.22 -15.98
N ILE A 446 36.56 -15.31 -15.53
CA ILE A 446 36.10 -14.12 -14.80
C ILE A 446 35.64 -13.04 -15.76
N LEU A 447 36.40 -12.84 -16.84
CA LEU A 447 36.14 -11.82 -17.85
C LEU A 447 36.22 -12.48 -19.23
N GLN A 448 35.16 -12.35 -20.02
CA GLN A 448 35.11 -12.77 -21.43
C GLN A 448 34.57 -11.63 -22.29
N ARG A 449 35.16 -11.39 -23.48
CA ARG A 449 34.63 -10.42 -24.48
C ARG A 449 34.38 -9.01 -23.92
N THR A 450 35.08 -8.62 -22.85
CA THR A 450 34.74 -7.46 -22.02
C THR A 450 35.72 -6.32 -22.24
N GLU A 451 35.20 -5.10 -22.33
CA GLU A 451 35.97 -3.87 -22.48
C GLU A 451 36.01 -3.11 -21.15
N ILE A 452 37.18 -2.62 -20.78
CA ILE A 452 37.44 -1.84 -19.56
C ILE A 452 38.25 -0.61 -19.96
N ASN A 453 37.69 0.59 -19.77
CA ASN A 453 38.20 1.85 -20.27
C ASN A 453 38.09 3.00 -19.22
N SER A 454 38.52 4.20 -19.62
CA SER A 454 38.23 5.48 -18.92
C SER A 454 38.50 5.48 -17.42
N GLY A 455 39.73 5.09 -17.02
CA GLY A 455 40.17 5.09 -15.63
C GLY A 455 39.53 4.03 -14.73
N ALA A 456 38.72 3.09 -15.26
CA ALA A 456 38.17 1.99 -14.48
C ALA A 456 39.28 1.13 -13.83
N THR A 457 39.02 0.60 -12.64
CA THR A 457 39.94 -0.24 -11.88
C THR A 457 39.38 -1.65 -11.73
N VAL A 458 40.18 -2.68 -12.00
CA VAL A 458 39.80 -4.09 -11.84
C VAL A 458 40.86 -4.82 -11.03
N THR A 459 40.56 -5.11 -9.77
CA THR A 459 41.41 -5.88 -8.86
C THR A 459 40.87 -7.30 -8.73
N GLY A 460 41.76 -8.27 -8.48
CA GLY A 460 41.30 -9.61 -8.16
C GLY A 460 42.36 -10.52 -7.57
N THR A 461 41.92 -11.50 -6.78
CA THR A 461 42.74 -12.53 -6.16
C THR A 461 42.17 -13.90 -6.41
N GLY A 462 43.06 -14.87 -6.69
CA GLY A 462 42.71 -16.21 -7.16
C GLY A 462 43.19 -16.49 -8.58
N THR A 463 42.66 -17.53 -9.22
CA THR A 463 43.31 -18.18 -10.38
C THR A 463 42.31 -18.74 -11.41
N GLY A 464 41.45 -17.87 -11.93
CA GLY A 464 40.60 -18.10 -13.11
C GLY A 464 41.24 -17.61 -14.43
N ALA A 465 40.42 -17.30 -15.43
CA ALA A 465 40.83 -16.85 -16.77
C ALA A 465 40.22 -15.50 -17.21
N VAL A 466 40.92 -14.79 -18.09
CA VAL A 466 40.56 -13.52 -18.75
C VAL A 466 40.74 -13.70 -20.27
N ILE A 467 39.65 -13.62 -21.04
CA ILE A 467 39.63 -14.08 -22.45
C ILE A 467 38.97 -13.04 -23.39
N ASN A 468 39.58 -12.73 -24.54
CA ASN A 468 39.01 -11.81 -25.54
C ASN A 468 38.66 -10.40 -24.98
N CYS A 469 39.44 -9.87 -24.04
CA CYS A 469 39.12 -8.61 -23.35
C CYS A 469 40.00 -7.44 -23.80
N ARG A 470 39.45 -6.22 -23.77
CA ARG A 470 40.13 -4.97 -24.14
C ARG A 470 40.28 -4.06 -22.93
N PHE A 471 41.48 -3.54 -22.72
CA PHE A 471 41.83 -2.65 -21.61
C PHE A 471 42.38 -1.35 -22.19
N SER A 472 41.81 -0.19 -21.89
CA SER A 472 42.19 1.07 -22.53
C SER A 472 42.07 2.31 -21.63
N ALA A 473 42.54 3.46 -22.13
CA ALA A 473 42.26 4.79 -21.59
C ALA A 473 42.50 4.92 -20.06
N GLY A 474 43.67 4.44 -19.62
CA GLY A 474 44.17 4.62 -18.25
C GLY A 474 43.53 3.71 -17.19
N CYS A 475 42.88 2.61 -17.57
CA CYS A 475 42.38 1.64 -16.61
C CYS A 475 43.49 0.95 -15.79
N THR A 476 43.23 0.64 -14.52
CA THR A 476 44.16 -0.08 -13.64
C THR A 476 43.72 -1.54 -13.48
N VAL A 477 44.62 -2.52 -13.65
CA VAL A 477 44.26 -3.95 -13.63
C VAL A 477 45.22 -4.78 -12.79
N ALA A 478 44.78 -5.18 -11.61
CA ALA A 478 45.52 -5.97 -10.63
C ALA A 478 44.88 -7.36 -10.44
N LEU A 479 44.72 -8.10 -11.54
CA LEU A 479 44.13 -9.45 -11.57
C LEU A 479 45.19 -10.53 -11.25
N GLY A 480 45.64 -10.55 -9.98
CA GLY A 480 46.37 -11.64 -9.32
C GLY A 480 47.20 -12.58 -10.21
N SER A 481 46.91 -13.87 -10.11
CA SER A 481 47.52 -14.96 -10.89
C SER A 481 46.50 -15.66 -11.81
N PHE A 482 45.63 -14.86 -12.41
CA PHE A 482 44.68 -15.29 -13.45
C PHE A 482 45.43 -15.53 -14.77
N SER A 483 44.91 -16.44 -15.61
CA SER A 483 45.40 -16.61 -16.98
C SER A 483 44.80 -15.56 -17.92
N HIS A 484 45.50 -15.28 -19.01
CA HIS A 484 45.16 -14.25 -19.99
C HIS A 484 45.23 -14.85 -21.40
N THR A 485 44.28 -14.52 -22.28
CA THR A 485 44.25 -15.03 -23.65
C THR A 485 43.51 -14.06 -24.58
N SER A 486 44.14 -13.70 -25.71
CA SER A 486 43.57 -12.80 -26.72
C SER A 486 43.17 -11.45 -26.13
N LEU A 487 44.14 -10.77 -25.53
CA LEU A 487 43.92 -9.46 -24.90
C LEU A 487 44.40 -8.31 -25.78
N VAL A 488 43.69 -7.19 -25.72
CA VAL A 488 44.11 -5.90 -26.30
C VAL A 488 44.35 -4.91 -25.16
N ILE A 489 45.49 -4.21 -25.15
CA ILE A 489 45.86 -3.25 -24.11
C ILE A 489 46.33 -1.94 -24.75
N GLU A 490 45.65 -0.84 -24.44
CA GLU A 490 45.83 0.46 -25.10
C GLU A 490 46.15 1.57 -24.09
N GLY A 491 47.43 1.92 -24.00
CA GLY A 491 47.95 2.97 -23.11
C GLY A 491 48.64 2.43 -21.85
N ALA A 492 48.69 3.25 -20.80
CA ALA A 492 49.39 2.91 -19.57
C ALA A 492 48.67 1.81 -18.77
N PHE A 493 49.36 0.72 -18.46
CA PHE A 493 48.83 -0.47 -17.80
C PHE A 493 49.79 -0.96 -16.71
N ASN A 494 49.32 -1.01 -15.46
CA ASN A 494 50.12 -1.38 -14.29
C ASN A 494 49.74 -2.79 -13.78
N LYS A 495 50.55 -3.81 -14.09
CA LYS A 495 50.39 -5.18 -13.57
C LYS A 495 51.28 -5.42 -12.35
N GLY A 496 50.70 -5.76 -11.21
CA GLY A 496 51.46 -6.22 -10.03
C GLY A 496 52.09 -7.59 -10.28
N LEU A 497 53.42 -7.70 -10.13
CA LEU A 497 54.13 -8.97 -10.27
C LEU A 497 54.16 -9.71 -8.93
N THR A 498 53.50 -10.87 -8.85
CA THR A 498 53.47 -11.72 -7.64
C THR A 498 54.14 -13.07 -7.89
N ALA A 499 54.65 -13.71 -6.84
CA ALA A 499 55.24 -15.06 -6.93
C ALA A 499 54.25 -16.11 -7.48
N SER A 500 52.95 -15.94 -7.25
CA SER A 500 51.91 -16.82 -7.79
C SER A 500 51.81 -16.73 -9.33
N ASN A 501 52.15 -15.57 -9.91
CA ASN A 501 52.10 -15.30 -11.34
C ASN A 501 53.31 -15.95 -12.03
N THR A 502 54.50 -15.73 -11.47
CA THR A 502 55.77 -16.23 -11.99
C THR A 502 55.79 -17.77 -12.03
N ASN A 503 55.35 -18.42 -10.96
CA ASN A 503 55.43 -19.88 -10.82
C ASN A 503 54.47 -20.66 -11.74
N ARG A 504 53.47 -20.01 -12.35
CA ARG A 504 52.47 -20.68 -13.21
C ARG A 504 52.70 -20.50 -14.71
N LEU A 505 53.74 -19.77 -15.11
CA LEU A 505 53.96 -19.29 -16.50
C LEU A 505 52.81 -18.43 -17.09
N CYS A 506 51.73 -18.17 -16.34
CA CYS A 506 50.66 -17.21 -16.65
C CYS A 506 51.14 -15.74 -16.69
N ASN A 507 52.44 -15.51 -16.48
CA ASN A 507 53.10 -14.22 -16.67
C ASN A 507 53.87 -14.13 -18.01
N LYS A 508 53.45 -14.88 -19.04
CA LYS A 508 53.63 -14.50 -20.45
C LYS A 508 53.03 -13.11 -20.65
N GLY A 509 53.85 -12.07 -20.53
CA GLY A 509 53.46 -10.72 -20.90
C GLY A 509 53.53 -10.55 -22.41
N PHE A 510 52.53 -9.88 -22.99
CA PHE A 510 52.60 -9.27 -24.33
C PHE A 510 52.80 -10.23 -25.52
N ASP A 511 52.36 -11.50 -25.41
CA ASP A 511 52.32 -12.45 -26.54
C ASP A 511 51.13 -12.21 -27.51
N ASP A 512 50.14 -11.41 -27.10
CA ASP A 512 49.12 -10.83 -28.00
C ASP A 512 49.55 -9.39 -28.40
N THR A 513 49.20 -8.96 -29.61
CA THR A 513 49.84 -7.85 -30.32
C THR A 513 49.61 -6.47 -29.71
N ILE A 514 50.65 -5.62 -29.77
CA ILE A 514 50.60 -4.15 -29.59
C ILE A 514 50.33 -3.50 -30.96
#